data_AF-A0A7J0CW26-F1
#
_entry.id   AF-A0A7J0CW26-F1
#
_cell.length_a   1.000
_cell.length_b   1.000
_cell.length_c   1.000
_cell.angle_alpha   90.00
_cell.angle_beta   90.00
_cell.angle_gamma   90.00
#
_symmetry.space_group_name_H-M   'P 1'
#
loop_
_entity.id
_entity.type
_entity.pdbx_description
1 polymer ?
#
loop_
_entity_poly.entity_id
_entity_poly.type
_entity_poly.pdbx_seq_one_letter_code
_entity_poly.pdbx_strand_id
1 'polypeptide(L)'
;MTLDLDAYLARIGWTGEPAPTVEVLRSLHRAHALGIPFENLDPVLGSAPSLALADLEAKLVRGGRGGYCYEHNTLFATVLRQLGFTVTLLAARVLLGAAPGDVRPRSHILLRVDVPGVATPYVADVGFGTVGALLEPIELVAGAELYDAPRHHRLVTVAHEGPLEMWELQAEKGGSWEAQYAFTPEPFEGPDFEMINWYVATSPHSPFAQAVYAQRALPDATHRSLAGLDLVETAEDGTIRERVLSGPDEVVQVLEDGFGIHVPRAPSCPPEPRHAGLPSPGHLSPPRPGARHPDTGRAAPPVTRGPARPHPRPAPPPRVAHLTRPGGSRPFPSRDAARTGPSHGPGPGRPCRWKPECGGGRARGSRGRRNLRAPRETRP
;
A
#
# COMPACT_ATOMS: atom_id res chain seq x y z
N MET A 1 6.87 24.45 2.90
CA MET A 1 5.97 24.62 1.74
C MET A 1 4.56 24.35 2.22
N THR A 2 3.60 25.14 1.77
CA THR A 2 2.17 24.96 2.03
C THR A 2 1.54 24.30 0.80
N LEU A 3 0.64 23.35 1.01
CA LEU A 3 -0.18 22.75 -0.06
C LEU A 3 -1.03 23.85 -0.72
N ASP A 4 -1.18 23.79 -2.04
CA ASP A 4 -2.20 24.54 -2.78
C ASP A 4 -3.59 23.95 -2.52
N LEU A 5 -4.32 24.58 -1.59
CA LEU A 5 -5.62 24.11 -1.15
C LEU A 5 -6.65 24.17 -2.29
N ASP A 6 -6.65 25.22 -3.11
CA ASP A 6 -7.62 25.38 -4.20
C ASP A 6 -7.45 24.27 -5.25
N ALA A 7 -6.21 23.94 -5.61
CA ALA A 7 -5.92 22.82 -6.50
C ALA A 7 -6.40 21.48 -5.92
N TYR A 8 -6.22 21.26 -4.61
CA TYR A 8 -6.70 20.07 -3.93
C TYR A 8 -8.24 19.99 -3.93
N LEU A 9 -8.93 21.07 -3.55
CA LEU A 9 -10.39 21.11 -3.52
C LEU A 9 -11.00 20.88 -4.91
N ALA A 10 -10.40 21.48 -5.94
CA ALA A 10 -10.77 21.24 -7.33
C ALA A 10 -10.54 19.77 -7.74
N ARG A 11 -9.42 19.17 -7.34
CA ARG A 11 -9.09 17.76 -7.64
C ARG A 11 -10.13 16.78 -7.11
N ILE A 12 -10.69 17.05 -5.94
CA ILE A 12 -11.71 16.20 -5.30
C ILE A 12 -13.15 16.65 -5.63
N GLY A 13 -13.32 17.72 -6.41
CA GLY A 13 -14.63 18.26 -6.78
C GLY A 13 -15.43 18.85 -5.62
N TRP A 14 -14.76 19.29 -4.55
CA TRP A 14 -15.41 19.84 -3.37
C TRP A 14 -15.59 21.36 -3.50
N THR A 15 -16.79 21.86 -3.23
CA THR A 15 -17.20 23.26 -3.46
C THR A 15 -17.77 23.95 -2.21
N GLY A 16 -17.59 23.33 -1.04
CA GLY A 16 -18.05 23.89 0.22
C GLY A 16 -17.24 25.10 0.68
N GLU A 17 -17.70 25.74 1.76
CA GLU A 17 -16.95 26.81 2.41
C GLU A 17 -15.92 26.20 3.39
N PRO A 18 -14.62 26.52 3.27
CA PRO A 18 -13.59 25.96 4.15
C PRO A 18 -13.75 26.43 5.61
N ALA A 19 -14.09 25.51 6.51
CA ALA A 19 -14.17 25.76 7.95
C ALA A 19 -13.91 24.48 8.77
N PRO A 20 -13.40 24.57 10.00
CA PRO A 20 -13.15 23.38 10.82
C PRO A 20 -14.41 22.90 11.55
N THR A 21 -15.43 22.46 10.80
CA THR A 21 -16.68 21.91 11.36
C THR A 21 -16.85 20.42 11.04
N VAL A 22 -17.78 19.75 11.71
CA VAL A 22 -18.08 18.33 11.48
C VAL A 22 -18.63 18.11 10.06
N GLU A 23 -19.46 19.03 9.57
CA GLU A 23 -20.05 18.98 8.23
C GLU A 23 -18.99 19.09 7.15
N VAL A 24 -18.01 19.98 7.35
CA VAL A 24 -16.85 20.09 6.45
C VAL A 24 -16.00 18.84 6.52
N LEU A 25 -15.71 18.30 7.72
CA LEU A 25 -14.95 17.06 7.85
C LEU A 25 -15.61 15.89 7.09
N ARG A 26 -16.94 15.71 7.26
CA ARG A 26 -17.71 14.66 6.57
C ARG A 26 -17.71 14.84 5.05
N SER A 27 -18.08 16.02 4.58
CA SER A 27 -18.17 16.29 3.14
C SER A 27 -16.80 16.23 2.43
N LEU A 28 -15.74 16.70 3.09
CA LEU A 28 -14.38 16.67 2.56
C LEU A 28 -13.82 15.24 2.52
N HIS A 29 -14.08 14.43 3.56
CA HIS A 29 -13.71 13.02 3.61
C HIS A 29 -14.35 12.24 2.45
N ARG A 30 -15.66 12.40 2.27
CA ARG A 30 -16.42 11.77 1.18
C ARG A 30 -15.90 12.23 -0.18
N ALA A 31 -15.68 13.53 -0.37
CA ALA A 31 -15.15 14.06 -1.62
C ALA A 31 -13.74 13.52 -1.94
N HIS A 32 -12.86 13.39 -0.94
CA HIS A 32 -11.55 12.80 -1.14
C HIS A 32 -11.65 11.33 -1.57
N ALA A 33 -12.44 10.52 -0.86
CA ALA A 33 -12.59 9.10 -1.13
C ALA A 33 -13.18 8.80 -2.52
N LEU A 34 -14.04 9.69 -3.04
CA LEU A 34 -14.60 9.60 -4.39
C LEU A 34 -13.68 10.20 -5.47
N GLY A 35 -12.91 11.23 -5.10
CA GLY A 35 -12.08 12.00 -6.02
C GLY A 35 -10.75 11.32 -6.34
N ILE A 36 -10.04 10.82 -5.32
CA ILE A 36 -8.68 10.28 -5.47
C ILE A 36 -8.74 8.75 -5.31
N PRO A 37 -8.40 7.97 -6.36
CA PRO A 37 -8.43 6.51 -6.27
C PRO A 37 -7.28 5.99 -5.42
N PHE A 38 -7.47 4.83 -4.81
CA PHE A 38 -6.39 4.10 -4.15
C PHE A 38 -5.61 3.29 -5.20
N GLU A 39 -4.28 3.29 -5.14
CA GLU A 39 -3.41 2.50 -6.01
C GLU A 39 -2.00 2.28 -5.42
N ASN A 40 -1.29 1.25 -5.89
CA ASN A 40 0.08 0.94 -5.48
C ASN A 40 1.06 0.78 -6.67
N LEU A 41 0.87 1.54 -7.75
CA LEU A 41 1.69 1.43 -8.95
C LEU A 41 3.17 1.72 -8.65
N ASP A 42 3.48 2.70 -7.81
CA ASP A 42 4.90 3.03 -7.49
C ASP A 42 5.63 1.85 -6.83
N PRO A 43 5.07 1.18 -5.80
CA PRO A 43 5.61 -0.08 -5.28
C PRO A 43 5.80 -1.18 -6.33
N VAL A 44 4.81 -1.40 -7.20
CA VAL A 44 4.89 -2.42 -8.26
C VAL A 44 5.98 -2.08 -9.29
N LEU A 45 6.19 -0.79 -9.56
CA LEU A 45 7.26 -0.26 -10.40
C LEU A 45 8.63 -0.26 -9.68
N GLY A 46 8.70 -0.66 -8.41
CA GLY A 46 9.93 -0.86 -7.66
C GLY A 46 10.41 0.36 -6.87
N SER A 47 9.52 1.32 -6.58
CA SER A 47 9.84 2.53 -5.82
C SER A 47 8.94 2.70 -4.61
N ALA A 48 9.51 3.15 -3.49
CA ALA A 48 8.71 3.64 -2.37
C ALA A 48 8.20 5.05 -2.72
N PRO A 49 6.89 5.32 -2.65
CA PRO A 49 6.38 6.66 -2.91
C PRO A 49 6.92 7.66 -1.89
N SER A 50 7.18 8.89 -2.34
CA SER A 50 7.60 9.97 -1.44
C SER A 50 6.40 10.46 -0.63
N LEU A 51 6.62 10.71 0.67
CA LEU A 51 5.63 11.31 1.56
C LEU A 51 5.88 12.82 1.78
N ALA A 52 6.85 13.39 1.06
CA ALA A 52 7.08 14.83 1.08
C ALA A 52 5.89 15.56 0.44
N LEU A 53 5.43 16.65 1.08
CA LEU A 53 4.21 17.34 0.66
C LEU A 53 4.23 17.79 -0.82
N ALA A 54 5.37 18.29 -1.31
CA ALA A 54 5.51 18.73 -2.70
C ALA A 54 5.31 17.57 -3.70
N ASP A 55 5.78 16.36 -3.35
CA ASP A 55 5.66 15.19 -4.20
C ASP A 55 4.24 14.63 -4.17
N LEU A 56 3.60 14.60 -2.99
CA LEU A 56 2.20 14.21 -2.84
C LEU A 56 1.28 15.14 -3.64
N GLU A 57 1.52 16.44 -3.55
CA GLU A 57 0.80 17.46 -4.30
C GLU A 57 0.99 17.32 -5.82
N ALA A 58 2.24 17.10 -6.27
CA ALA A 58 2.52 16.86 -7.68
C ALA A 58 1.83 15.59 -8.20
N LYS A 59 1.84 14.50 -7.42
CA LYS A 59 1.32 13.19 -7.81
C LYS A 59 -0.21 13.10 -7.73
N LEU A 60 -0.78 13.30 -6.53
CA LEU A 60 -2.20 13.04 -6.24
C LEU A 60 -3.10 14.19 -6.72
N VAL A 61 -2.61 15.44 -6.61
CA VAL A 61 -3.41 16.63 -6.94
C VAL A 61 -3.27 17.02 -8.40
N ARG A 62 -2.05 17.24 -8.89
CA ARG A 62 -1.82 17.72 -10.27
C ARG A 62 -1.64 16.61 -11.28
N GLY A 63 -1.09 15.47 -10.87
CA GLY A 63 -0.71 14.37 -11.75
C GLY A 63 -1.85 13.41 -12.13
N GLY A 64 -3.05 13.60 -11.58
CA GLY A 64 -4.20 12.73 -11.87
C GLY A 64 -3.97 11.27 -11.45
N ARG A 65 -3.10 11.04 -10.46
CA ARG A 65 -2.84 9.71 -9.89
C ARG A 65 -3.57 9.52 -8.57
N GLY A 66 -3.50 8.28 -8.09
CA GLY A 66 -3.90 7.91 -6.75
C GLY A 66 -2.69 7.75 -5.83
N GLY A 67 -2.90 7.05 -4.73
CA GLY A 67 -1.83 6.51 -3.89
C GLY A 67 -2.38 5.44 -2.97
N TYR A 68 -1.58 4.94 -2.05
CA TYR A 68 -2.07 4.09 -0.95
C TYR A 68 -2.15 4.86 0.37
N CYS A 69 -2.41 4.15 1.47
CA CYS A 69 -2.77 4.74 2.76
C CYS A 69 -1.86 5.90 3.22
N TYR A 70 -0.53 5.74 3.13
CA TYR A 70 0.41 6.78 3.58
C TYR A 70 0.28 8.07 2.80
N GLU A 71 0.07 7.99 1.49
CA GLU A 71 -0.03 9.17 0.62
C GLU A 71 -1.37 9.88 0.84
N HIS A 72 -2.46 9.11 0.87
CA HIS A 72 -3.81 9.61 1.11
C HIS A 72 -3.93 10.33 2.45
N ASN A 73 -3.62 9.64 3.55
CA ASN A 73 -3.84 10.20 4.89
C ASN A 73 -2.80 11.27 5.25
N THR A 74 -1.60 11.27 4.66
CA THR A 74 -0.64 12.39 4.84
C THR A 74 -1.11 13.66 4.12
N LEU A 75 -1.59 13.53 2.88
CA LEU A 75 -2.18 14.64 2.14
C LEU A 75 -3.42 15.18 2.87
N PHE A 76 -4.32 14.29 3.27
CA PHE A 76 -5.57 14.66 3.94
C PHE A 76 -5.32 15.31 5.31
N ALA A 77 -4.39 14.78 6.11
CA ALA A 77 -3.97 15.41 7.37
C ALA A 77 -3.44 16.84 7.15
N THR A 78 -2.69 17.07 6.07
CA THR A 78 -2.17 18.39 5.73
C THR A 78 -3.30 19.37 5.39
N VAL A 79 -4.26 18.95 4.58
CA VAL A 79 -5.45 19.74 4.25
C VAL A 79 -6.23 20.08 5.51
N LEU A 80 -6.56 19.08 6.33
CA LEU A 80 -7.32 19.30 7.57
C LEU A 80 -6.62 20.28 8.52
N ARG A 81 -5.29 20.18 8.67
CA ARG A 81 -4.52 21.14 9.47
C ARG A 81 -4.58 22.55 8.90
N GLN A 82 -4.53 22.72 7.57
CA GLN A 82 -4.67 24.04 6.94
C GLN A 82 -6.06 24.64 7.13
N LEU A 83 -7.11 23.79 7.22
CA LEU A 83 -8.47 24.22 7.53
C LEU A 83 -8.72 24.52 9.01
N GLY A 84 -7.72 24.31 9.88
CA GLY A 84 -7.80 24.61 11.31
C GLY A 84 -8.25 23.43 12.19
N PHE A 85 -8.35 22.21 11.65
CA PHE A 85 -8.55 21.02 12.46
C PHE A 85 -7.26 20.64 13.20
N THR A 86 -7.39 20.04 14.38
CA THR A 86 -6.27 19.38 15.05
C THR A 86 -6.24 17.92 14.62
N VAL A 87 -5.08 17.47 14.11
CA VAL A 87 -4.95 16.12 13.52
C VAL A 87 -3.78 15.39 14.14
N THR A 88 -4.07 14.21 14.71
CA THR A 88 -3.10 13.25 15.22
C THR A 88 -3.00 12.07 14.25
N LEU A 89 -1.79 11.72 13.81
CA LEU A 89 -1.59 10.54 12.99
C LEU A 89 -1.56 9.30 13.90
N LEU A 90 -2.22 8.24 13.48
CA LEU A 90 -2.28 6.97 14.19
C LEU A 90 -1.78 5.85 13.27
N ALA A 91 -1.38 4.72 13.85
CA ALA A 91 -1.00 3.53 13.12
C ALA A 91 -1.86 2.33 13.51
N ALA A 92 -2.32 1.58 12.49
CA ALA A 92 -3.20 0.43 12.65
C ALA A 92 -2.60 -0.86 12.09
N ARG A 93 -3.05 -1.97 12.65
CA ARG A 93 -2.80 -3.33 12.16
C ARG A 93 -3.99 -3.72 11.28
N VAL A 94 -3.74 -4.04 10.01
CA VAL A 94 -4.78 -4.52 9.10
C VAL A 94 -5.18 -5.93 9.53
N LEU A 95 -6.46 -6.15 9.81
CA LEU A 95 -7.02 -7.43 10.23
C LEU A 95 -7.76 -8.15 9.09
N LEU A 96 -8.13 -7.40 8.04
CA LEU A 96 -8.79 -7.97 6.87
C LEU A 96 -7.94 -9.10 6.26
N GLY A 97 -8.53 -10.30 6.19
CA GLY A 97 -7.86 -11.50 5.68
C GLY A 97 -6.77 -12.08 6.61
N ALA A 98 -6.65 -11.63 7.86
CA ALA A 98 -5.82 -12.28 8.86
C ALA A 98 -6.51 -13.56 9.38
N ALA A 99 -5.73 -14.61 9.66
CA ALA A 99 -6.27 -15.78 10.34
C ALA A 99 -6.51 -15.44 11.82
N PRO A 100 -7.46 -16.11 12.50
CA PRO A 100 -7.68 -15.92 13.92
C PRO A 100 -6.39 -16.12 14.73
N GLY A 101 -6.00 -15.11 15.51
CA GLY A 101 -4.78 -15.13 16.33
C GLY A 101 -3.52 -14.59 15.64
N ASP A 102 -3.55 -14.29 14.35
CA ASP A 102 -2.41 -13.70 13.65
C ASP A 102 -2.15 -12.25 14.11
N VAL A 103 -0.94 -11.99 14.58
CA VAL A 103 -0.49 -10.63 14.90
C VAL A 103 0.13 -10.00 13.67
N ARG A 104 -0.57 -9.02 13.08
CA ARG A 104 -0.10 -8.25 11.91
C ARG A 104 0.72 -7.03 12.34
N PRO A 105 1.71 -6.57 11.55
CA PRO A 105 2.43 -5.33 11.84
C PRO A 105 1.52 -4.11 11.77
N ARG A 106 1.94 -2.99 12.35
CA ARG A 106 1.29 -1.69 12.14
C ARG A 106 1.65 -1.20 10.75
N SER A 107 0.82 -1.49 9.78
CA SER A 107 1.07 -1.25 8.35
C SER A 107 0.08 -0.27 7.73
N HIS A 108 -0.78 0.36 8.52
CA HIS A 108 -1.78 1.29 8.02
C HIS A 108 -1.74 2.59 8.79
N ILE A 109 -1.95 3.71 8.11
CA ILE A 109 -2.10 5.04 8.71
C ILE A 109 -3.57 5.41 8.73
N LEU A 110 -4.00 6.07 9.80
CA LEU A 110 -5.32 6.69 9.92
C LEU A 110 -5.18 7.96 10.77
N LEU A 111 -6.26 8.75 10.83
CA LEU A 111 -6.24 10.05 11.49
C LEU A 111 -7.21 10.05 12.67
N ARG A 112 -6.78 10.60 13.79
CA ARG A 112 -7.68 11.18 14.80
C ARG A 112 -7.81 12.67 14.52
N VAL A 113 -9.04 13.16 14.44
CA VAL A 113 -9.37 14.55 14.16
C VAL A 113 -10.17 15.13 15.31
N ASP A 114 -9.62 16.15 15.94
CA ASP A 114 -10.29 16.95 16.97
C ASP A 114 -10.87 18.20 16.29
N VAL A 115 -12.20 18.35 16.36
CA VAL A 115 -12.95 19.44 15.73
C VAL A 115 -13.20 20.54 16.78
N PRO A 116 -12.88 21.82 16.51
CA PRO A 116 -13.11 22.91 17.44
C PRO A 116 -14.56 22.97 17.95
N GLY A 117 -14.72 23.04 19.26
CA GLY A 117 -16.04 23.09 19.91
C GLY A 117 -16.76 21.74 20.02
N VAL A 118 -16.18 20.64 19.52
CA VAL A 118 -16.72 19.29 19.65
C VAL A 118 -15.91 18.52 20.69
N ALA A 119 -16.60 17.92 21.67
CA ALA A 119 -15.94 17.22 22.77
C ALA A 119 -15.33 15.87 22.35
N THR A 120 -15.97 15.21 21.39
CA THR A 120 -15.61 13.87 20.93
C THR A 120 -14.75 13.96 19.67
N PRO A 121 -13.56 13.34 19.62
CA PRO A 121 -12.77 13.27 18.41
C PRO A 121 -13.36 12.28 17.40
N TYR A 122 -12.96 12.42 16.14
CA TYR A 122 -13.34 11.53 15.05
C TYR A 122 -12.15 10.70 14.57
N VAL A 123 -12.41 9.48 14.14
CA VAL A 123 -11.52 8.69 13.29
C VAL A 123 -11.84 9.02 11.84
N ALA A 124 -10.84 9.46 11.09
CA ALA A 124 -10.91 9.71 9.66
C ALA A 124 -9.86 8.86 8.94
N ASP A 125 -10.26 8.24 7.82
CA ASP A 125 -9.39 7.41 7.02
C ASP A 125 -9.88 7.38 5.57
N VAL A 126 -9.14 8.09 4.71
CA VAL A 126 -9.41 8.16 3.26
C VAL A 126 -8.46 7.27 2.46
N GLY A 127 -7.76 6.35 3.13
CA GLY A 127 -6.62 5.61 2.57
C GLY A 127 -6.65 4.09 2.76
N PHE A 128 -7.69 3.49 3.34
CA PHE A 128 -7.69 2.04 3.62
C PHE A 128 -7.72 1.15 2.37
N GLY A 129 -8.38 1.59 1.30
CA GLY A 129 -8.34 0.89 0.00
C GLY A 129 -9.05 -0.47 0.00
N THR A 130 -10.30 -0.54 0.49
CA THR A 130 -11.14 -1.73 0.41
C THR A 130 -12.63 -1.36 0.35
N VAL A 131 -13.50 -2.35 0.07
CA VAL A 131 -14.97 -2.17 0.16
C VAL A 131 -15.43 -1.79 1.57
N GLY A 132 -14.65 -2.15 2.61
CA GLY A 132 -14.88 -1.78 4.00
C GLY A 132 -14.26 -0.44 4.40
N ALA A 133 -13.70 0.34 3.47
CA ALA A 133 -13.20 1.68 3.77
C ALA A 133 -14.33 2.64 4.17
N LEU A 134 -14.02 3.62 5.02
CA LEU A 134 -14.94 4.68 5.43
C LEU A 134 -15.17 5.67 4.28
N LEU A 135 -16.41 6.10 4.04
CA LEU A 135 -16.68 7.29 3.20
C LEU A 135 -16.84 8.56 4.04
N GLU A 136 -17.12 8.41 5.33
CA GLU A 136 -17.25 9.50 6.30
C GLU A 136 -16.49 9.20 7.60
N PRO A 137 -16.08 10.24 8.35
CA PRO A 137 -15.47 10.07 9.66
C PRO A 137 -16.46 9.45 10.67
N ILE A 138 -15.95 8.58 11.55
CA ILE A 138 -16.71 7.96 12.64
C ILE A 138 -16.26 8.54 13.99
N GLU A 139 -17.18 8.70 14.93
CA GLU A 139 -16.82 9.18 16.28
C GLU A 139 -15.93 8.16 17.00
N LEU A 140 -14.89 8.64 17.68
CA LEU A 140 -14.01 7.81 18.50
C LEU A 140 -14.67 7.53 19.86
N VAL A 141 -15.77 6.77 19.82
CA VAL A 141 -16.53 6.31 20.98
C VAL A 141 -16.88 4.85 20.78
N ALA A 142 -16.80 4.06 21.86
CA ALA A 142 -17.10 2.63 21.79
C ALA A 142 -18.58 2.42 21.45
N GLY A 143 -18.84 1.60 20.43
CA GLY A 143 -20.18 1.34 19.91
C GLY A 143 -20.70 2.40 18.94
N ALA A 144 -19.87 3.37 18.52
CA ALA A 144 -20.26 4.26 17.43
C ALA A 144 -20.54 3.44 16.17
N GLU A 145 -21.64 3.77 15.48
CA GLU A 145 -22.02 3.18 14.20
C GLU A 145 -22.07 4.28 13.13
N LEU A 146 -21.64 3.95 11.92
CA LEU A 146 -21.72 4.82 10.75
C LEU A 146 -22.44 4.05 9.63
N TYR A 147 -23.49 4.66 9.10
CA TYR A 147 -24.23 4.14 7.95
C TYR A 147 -24.04 5.09 6.77
N ASP A 148 -23.16 4.72 5.83
CA ASP A 148 -22.84 5.42 4.59
C ASP A 148 -23.19 4.52 3.39
N ALA A 149 -24.50 4.21 3.29
CA ALA A 149 -25.12 3.25 2.37
C ALA A 149 -24.35 3.02 1.04
N PRO A 150 -24.00 1.76 0.71
CA PRO A 150 -24.41 0.51 1.37
C PRO A 150 -23.54 0.09 2.55
N ARG A 151 -22.60 0.94 2.99
CA ARG A 151 -21.63 0.57 4.00
C ARG A 151 -22.19 0.83 5.40
N HIS A 152 -21.87 -0.09 6.29
CA HIS A 152 -22.21 0.01 7.69
C HIS A 152 -20.99 -0.39 8.51
N HIS A 153 -20.51 0.54 9.33
CA HIS A 153 -19.34 0.36 10.16
C HIS A 153 -19.68 0.53 11.62
N ARG A 154 -18.87 -0.08 12.47
CA ARG A 154 -18.84 0.24 13.88
C ARG A 154 -17.43 0.31 14.42
N LEU A 155 -17.28 1.08 15.48
CA LEU A 155 -16.04 1.19 16.22
C LEU A 155 -16.21 0.54 17.59
N VAL A 156 -15.39 -0.46 17.89
CA VAL A 156 -15.46 -1.21 19.16
C VAL A 156 -14.11 -1.21 19.86
N THR A 157 -14.12 -1.55 21.15
CA THR A 157 -12.90 -1.77 21.92
C THR A 157 -12.73 -3.28 22.14
N VAL A 158 -11.50 -3.75 22.02
CA VAL A 158 -11.16 -5.18 22.13
C VAL A 158 -10.07 -5.41 23.17
N ALA A 159 -10.13 -6.57 23.82
CA ALA A 159 -9.12 -6.93 24.81
C ALA A 159 -7.78 -7.22 24.13
N HIS A 160 -6.69 -6.70 24.69
CA HIS A 160 -5.33 -7.00 24.24
C HIS A 160 -4.32 -6.86 25.39
N GLU A 161 -3.11 -7.39 25.19
CA GLU A 161 -1.98 -7.22 26.10
C GLU A 161 -1.25 -5.90 25.79
N GLY A 162 -1.70 -4.80 26.38
CA GLY A 162 -1.03 -3.51 26.28
C GLY A 162 -1.68 -2.44 27.16
N PRO A 163 -0.98 -1.32 27.41
CA PRO A 163 -1.42 -0.31 28.37
C PRO A 163 -2.50 0.63 27.83
N LEU A 164 -2.68 0.71 26.51
CA LEU A 164 -3.68 1.56 25.86
C LEU A 164 -4.89 0.76 25.42
N GLU A 165 -6.04 1.40 25.31
CA GLU A 165 -7.22 0.76 24.74
C GLU A 165 -6.98 0.41 23.26
N MET A 166 -7.29 -0.83 22.88
CA MET A 166 -7.27 -1.28 21.50
C MET A 166 -8.65 -1.06 20.89
N TRP A 167 -8.70 -0.22 19.87
CA TRP A 167 -9.86 0.06 19.05
C TRP A 167 -9.85 -0.83 17.82
N GLU A 168 -11.02 -1.26 17.37
CA GLU A 168 -11.19 -2.02 16.15
C GLU A 168 -12.31 -1.43 15.31
N LEU A 169 -12.00 -1.09 14.05
CA LEU A 169 -13.00 -0.77 13.06
C LEU A 169 -13.52 -2.07 12.44
N GLN A 170 -14.83 -2.23 12.43
CA GLN A 170 -15.51 -3.35 11.80
C GLN A 170 -16.47 -2.84 10.72
N ALA A 171 -16.60 -3.59 9.63
CA ALA A 171 -17.58 -3.34 8.58
C ALA A 171 -18.58 -4.50 8.54
N GLU A 172 -19.86 -4.21 8.31
CA GLU A 172 -20.88 -5.22 8.14
C GLU A 172 -20.76 -5.87 6.75
N LYS A 173 -20.78 -7.21 6.72
CA LYS A 173 -20.74 -8.02 5.51
C LYS A 173 -21.57 -9.26 5.71
N GLY A 174 -22.64 -9.39 4.92
CA GLY A 174 -23.55 -10.54 4.97
C GLY A 174 -24.21 -10.76 6.34
N GLY A 175 -24.56 -9.68 7.06
CA GLY A 175 -25.15 -9.75 8.40
C GLY A 175 -24.16 -10.08 9.53
N SER A 176 -22.86 -10.03 9.25
CA SER A 176 -21.79 -10.27 10.22
C SER A 176 -20.79 -9.12 10.24
N TRP A 177 -20.13 -8.92 11.37
CA TRP A 177 -19.11 -7.91 11.54
C TRP A 177 -17.73 -8.46 11.17
N GLU A 178 -17.11 -7.89 10.15
CA GLU A 178 -15.76 -8.24 9.69
C GLU A 178 -14.77 -7.19 10.18
N ALA A 179 -13.75 -7.62 10.92
CA ALA A 179 -12.67 -6.76 11.39
C ALA A 179 -11.85 -6.20 10.22
N GLN A 180 -11.74 -4.87 10.13
CA GLN A 180 -10.98 -4.20 9.09
C GLN A 180 -9.56 -3.94 9.56
N TYR A 181 -9.41 -3.20 10.66
CA TYR A 181 -8.13 -2.91 11.29
C TYR A 181 -8.29 -2.56 12.77
N ALA A 182 -7.21 -2.72 13.52
CA ALA A 182 -7.15 -2.37 14.94
C ALA A 182 -5.99 -1.41 15.26
N PHE A 183 -6.21 -0.47 16.17
CA PHE A 183 -5.26 0.58 16.51
C PHE A 183 -5.36 1.00 17.97
N THR A 184 -4.30 1.64 18.45
CA THR A 184 -4.28 2.34 19.75
C THR A 184 -4.27 3.84 19.48
N PRO A 185 -4.80 4.69 20.38
CA PRO A 185 -4.82 6.15 20.21
C PRO A 185 -3.44 6.81 20.47
N GLU A 186 -2.35 6.06 20.22
CA GLU A 186 -0.98 6.50 20.35
C GLU A 186 -0.59 7.35 19.13
N PRO A 187 -0.08 8.59 19.31
CA PRO A 187 0.42 9.41 18.21
C PRO A 187 1.63 8.77 17.52
N PHE A 188 1.63 8.83 16.19
CA PHE A 188 2.76 8.52 15.34
C PHE A 188 3.22 9.79 14.61
N GLU A 189 4.49 9.83 14.22
CA GLU A 189 5.09 10.96 13.52
C GLU A 189 5.38 10.64 12.06
N GLY A 190 5.57 11.67 11.24
CA GLY A 190 5.88 11.52 9.80
C GLY A 190 7.02 10.51 9.51
N PRO A 191 8.18 10.61 10.20
CA PRO A 191 9.28 9.66 10.01
C PRO A 191 8.95 8.20 10.32
N ASP A 192 7.99 7.92 11.22
CA ASP A 192 7.56 6.55 11.48
C ASP A 192 6.93 5.95 10.21
N PHE A 193 6.09 6.74 9.53
CA PHE A 193 5.46 6.32 8.27
C PHE A 193 6.44 6.24 7.11
N GLU A 194 7.54 7.01 7.09
CA GLU A 194 8.60 6.83 6.08
C GLU A 194 9.23 5.43 6.19
N MET A 195 9.51 4.95 7.41
CA MET A 195 10.04 3.60 7.62
C MET A 195 9.04 2.51 7.23
N ILE A 196 7.78 2.65 7.66
CA ILE A 196 6.73 1.66 7.39
C ILE A 196 6.43 1.62 5.88
N ASN A 197 6.28 2.78 5.24
CA ASN A 197 6.15 2.94 3.79
C ASN A 197 7.25 2.18 3.06
N TRP A 198 8.51 2.43 3.40
CA TRP A 198 9.63 1.80 2.71
C TRP A 198 9.56 0.27 2.79
N TYR A 199 9.21 -0.28 3.97
CA TYR A 199 8.99 -1.71 4.12
C TYR A 199 7.84 -2.22 3.26
N VAL A 200 6.66 -1.57 3.33
CA VAL A 200 5.47 -1.99 2.58
C VAL A 200 5.68 -1.87 1.06
N ALA A 201 6.45 -0.89 0.59
CA ALA A 201 6.68 -0.68 -0.82
C ALA A 201 7.76 -1.61 -1.41
N THR A 202 8.83 -1.90 -0.64
CA THR A 202 10.04 -2.55 -1.20
C THR A 202 10.28 -3.97 -0.68
N SER A 203 9.66 -4.36 0.44
CA SER A 203 9.86 -5.70 1.00
C SER A 203 9.34 -6.78 0.04
N PRO A 204 10.12 -7.83 -0.24
CA PRO A 204 9.66 -8.96 -1.06
C PRO A 204 8.53 -9.76 -0.39
N HIS A 205 8.27 -9.55 0.91
CA HIS A 205 7.16 -10.17 1.64
C HIS A 205 5.89 -9.31 1.62
N SER A 206 5.95 -8.09 1.09
CA SER A 206 4.78 -7.22 1.00
C SER A 206 3.94 -7.58 -0.22
N PRO A 207 2.61 -7.79 -0.09
CA PRO A 207 1.74 -8.00 -1.25
C PRO A 207 1.75 -6.77 -2.18
N PHE A 208 1.94 -5.57 -1.64
CA PHE A 208 1.98 -4.32 -2.41
C PHE A 208 3.17 -4.23 -3.37
N ALA A 209 4.23 -5.02 -3.16
CA ALA A 209 5.36 -5.10 -4.10
C ALA A 209 5.18 -6.23 -5.15
N GLN A 210 4.13 -7.04 -5.02
CA GLN A 210 3.95 -8.28 -5.79
C GLN A 210 2.81 -8.21 -6.80
N ALA A 211 1.75 -7.46 -6.51
CA ALA A 211 0.56 -7.34 -7.35
C ALA A 211 0.03 -5.90 -7.40
N VAL A 212 -0.69 -5.58 -8.47
CA VAL A 212 -1.41 -4.31 -8.61
C VAL A 212 -2.68 -4.37 -7.77
N TYR A 213 -2.86 -3.38 -6.92
CA TYR A 213 -4.08 -3.10 -6.19
C TYR A 213 -4.57 -1.72 -6.59
N ALA A 214 -5.83 -1.62 -6.98
CA ALA A 214 -6.47 -0.34 -7.22
C ALA A 214 -7.92 -0.37 -6.72
N GLN A 215 -8.38 0.72 -6.12
CA GLN A 215 -9.73 0.83 -5.58
C GLN A 215 -10.32 2.18 -5.89
N ARG A 216 -11.64 2.21 -6.15
CA ARG A 216 -12.36 3.45 -6.38
C ARG A 216 -13.80 3.32 -5.93
N ALA A 217 -14.23 4.24 -5.08
CA ALA A 217 -15.64 4.52 -4.85
C ALA A 217 -16.12 5.51 -5.92
N LEU A 218 -17.27 5.23 -6.51
CA LEU A 218 -17.89 6.04 -7.56
C LEU A 218 -19.10 6.81 -7.01
N PRO A 219 -19.52 7.92 -7.66
CA PRO A 219 -20.65 8.73 -7.21
C PRO A 219 -22.00 7.99 -7.17
N ASP A 220 -22.14 6.90 -7.92
CA ASP A 220 -23.31 6.01 -7.92
C ASP A 220 -23.24 4.94 -6.81
N ALA A 221 -22.38 5.14 -5.82
CA ALA A 221 -22.07 4.21 -4.73
C ALA A 221 -21.46 2.86 -5.17
N THR A 222 -21.14 2.69 -6.46
CA THR A 222 -20.40 1.53 -6.94
C THR A 222 -18.96 1.58 -6.41
N HIS A 223 -18.48 0.45 -5.90
CA HIS A 223 -17.09 0.26 -5.51
C HIS A 223 -16.39 -0.69 -6.48
N ARG A 224 -15.27 -0.24 -7.03
CA ARG A 224 -14.40 -1.06 -7.90
C ARG A 224 -13.15 -1.45 -7.14
N SER A 225 -12.80 -2.72 -7.24
CA SER A 225 -11.61 -3.32 -6.64
C SER A 225 -10.85 -4.11 -7.71
N LEU A 226 -9.58 -3.78 -7.91
CA LEU A 226 -8.66 -4.58 -8.70
C LEU A 226 -7.60 -5.17 -7.77
N ALA A 227 -7.41 -6.49 -7.84
CA ALA A 227 -6.33 -7.21 -7.16
C ALA A 227 -5.65 -8.17 -8.14
N GLY A 228 -4.46 -7.80 -8.62
CA GLY A 228 -3.78 -8.51 -9.71
C GLY A 228 -4.58 -8.42 -11.01
N LEU A 229 -5.26 -9.51 -11.38
CA LEU A 229 -6.13 -9.58 -12.55
C LEU A 229 -7.62 -9.66 -12.16
N ASP A 230 -7.93 -9.78 -10.87
CA ASP A 230 -9.30 -9.94 -10.40
C ASP A 230 -9.94 -8.56 -10.22
N LEU A 231 -10.89 -8.24 -11.10
CA LEU A 231 -11.72 -7.05 -11.02
C LEU A 231 -13.06 -7.43 -10.37
N VAL A 232 -13.37 -6.76 -9.27
CA VAL A 232 -14.63 -6.90 -8.54
C VAL A 232 -15.33 -5.54 -8.52
N GLU A 233 -16.58 -5.51 -8.97
CA GLU A 233 -17.47 -4.36 -8.85
C GLU A 233 -18.60 -4.69 -7.89
N THR A 234 -18.77 -3.88 -6.85
CA THR A 234 -19.85 -3.98 -5.88
C THR A 234 -20.76 -2.78 -6.04
N ALA A 235 -21.98 -2.99 -6.50
CA ALA A 235 -22.99 -1.94 -6.66
C ALA A 235 -23.61 -1.53 -5.32
N GLU A 236 -24.37 -0.43 -5.32
CA GLU A 236 -25.11 0.06 -4.14
C GLU A 236 -26.07 -0.98 -3.55
N ASP A 237 -26.71 -1.80 -4.38
CA ASP A 237 -27.64 -2.84 -3.93
C ASP A 237 -26.94 -4.10 -3.38
N GLY A 238 -25.61 -4.10 -3.31
CA GLY A 238 -24.78 -5.23 -2.90
C GLY A 238 -24.54 -6.26 -4.01
N THR A 239 -25.01 -6.03 -5.24
CA THR A 239 -24.69 -6.89 -6.39
C THR A 239 -23.19 -6.89 -6.66
N ILE A 240 -22.59 -8.07 -6.66
CA ILE A 240 -21.17 -8.27 -6.94
C ILE A 240 -21.02 -8.81 -8.37
N ARG A 241 -20.18 -8.15 -9.18
CA ARG A 241 -19.73 -8.63 -10.48
C ARG A 241 -18.23 -8.87 -10.42
N GLU A 242 -17.82 -10.08 -10.78
CA GLU A 242 -16.42 -10.49 -10.80
C GLU A 242 -15.98 -10.77 -12.23
N ARG A 243 -14.78 -10.32 -12.57
CA ARG A 243 -14.17 -10.55 -13.88
C ARG A 243 -12.66 -10.71 -13.73
N VAL A 244 -12.13 -11.78 -14.32
CA VAL A 244 -10.68 -11.97 -14.45
C VAL A 244 -10.22 -11.32 -15.76
N LEU A 245 -9.26 -10.39 -15.66
CA LEU A 245 -8.68 -9.70 -16.80
C LEU A 245 -7.70 -10.62 -17.55
N SER A 246 -7.62 -10.44 -18.87
CA SER A 246 -6.85 -11.29 -19.78
C SER A 246 -5.33 -11.08 -19.71
N GLY A 247 -4.87 -9.93 -19.21
CA GLY A 247 -3.46 -9.63 -19.06
C GLY A 247 -3.13 -8.17 -18.74
N PRO A 248 -1.84 -7.81 -18.78
CA PRO A 248 -1.36 -6.48 -18.37
C PRO A 248 -1.93 -5.31 -19.19
N ASP A 249 -2.15 -5.50 -20.49
CA ASP A 249 -2.69 -4.43 -21.34
C ASP A 249 -4.14 -4.08 -20.96
N GLU A 250 -4.95 -5.10 -20.64
CA GLU A 250 -6.32 -4.89 -20.15
C GLU A 250 -6.31 -4.26 -18.75
N VAL A 251 -5.35 -4.61 -17.88
CA VAL A 251 -5.17 -3.96 -16.58
C VAL A 251 -4.94 -2.46 -16.76
N VAL A 252 -4.05 -2.06 -17.66
CA VAL A 252 -3.77 -0.64 -17.93
C VAL A 252 -5.02 0.08 -18.43
N GLN A 253 -5.74 -0.51 -19.38
CA GLN A 253 -7.00 0.06 -19.88
C GLN A 253 -8.04 0.22 -18.77
N VAL A 254 -8.22 -0.81 -17.94
CA VAL A 254 -9.15 -0.77 -16.81
C VAL A 254 -8.75 0.30 -15.78
N LEU A 255 -7.46 0.47 -15.49
CA LEU A 255 -6.96 1.52 -14.60
C LEU A 255 -7.25 2.93 -15.15
N GLU A 256 -6.98 3.16 -16.44
CA GLU A 256 -7.20 4.45 -17.11
C GLU A 256 -8.70 4.77 -17.21
N ASP A 257 -9.51 3.86 -17.77
CA ASP A 257 -10.93 4.11 -18.07
C ASP A 257 -11.84 3.93 -16.85
N GLY A 258 -11.59 2.87 -16.08
CA GLY A 258 -12.44 2.46 -14.96
C GLY A 258 -12.11 3.16 -13.65
N PHE A 259 -10.82 3.35 -13.36
CA PHE A 259 -10.33 3.96 -12.12
C PHE A 259 -9.90 5.42 -12.30
N GLY A 260 -9.73 5.91 -13.54
CA GLY A 260 -9.26 7.27 -13.80
C GLY A 260 -7.82 7.49 -13.33
N ILE A 261 -7.00 6.44 -13.32
CA ILE A 261 -5.60 6.49 -12.88
C ILE A 261 -4.72 6.67 -14.11
N HIS A 262 -3.95 7.76 -14.14
CA HIS A 262 -2.91 7.92 -15.15
C HIS A 262 -1.75 6.95 -14.88
N VAL A 263 -1.62 5.90 -15.70
CA VAL A 263 -0.54 4.92 -15.58
C VAL A 263 0.77 5.50 -16.17
N PRO A 264 1.86 5.59 -15.39
CA PRO A 264 3.14 6.03 -15.93
C PRO A 264 3.60 5.09 -17.05
N ARG A 265 3.73 5.62 -18.27
CA ARG A 265 4.37 4.88 -19.35
C ARG A 265 5.86 4.83 -19.05
N ALA A 266 6.44 3.63 -19.05
CA ALA A 266 7.89 3.51 -19.01
C ALA A 266 8.46 4.35 -20.18
N PRO A 267 9.48 5.20 -19.96
CA PRO A 267 10.21 5.75 -21.08
C PRO A 267 10.70 4.56 -21.91
N SER A 268 10.37 4.56 -23.21
CA SER A 268 10.92 3.60 -24.15
C SER A 268 12.41 3.50 -23.89
N CYS A 269 12.92 2.29 -23.67
CA CYS A 269 14.35 2.06 -23.50
C CYS A 269 15.10 2.88 -24.56
N PRO A 270 16.03 3.79 -24.17
CA PRO A 270 16.87 4.45 -25.16
C PRO A 270 17.50 3.35 -26.01
N PRO A 271 17.52 3.49 -27.36
CA PRO A 271 18.08 2.46 -28.22
C PRO A 271 19.46 2.09 -27.69
N GLU A 272 19.72 0.78 -27.53
CA GLU A 272 21.02 0.27 -27.08
C GLU A 272 22.12 1.09 -27.76
N PRO A 273 23.10 1.64 -27.02
CA PRO A 273 24.24 2.26 -27.66
C PRO A 273 24.82 1.20 -28.57
N ARG A 274 24.72 1.42 -29.89
CA ARG A 274 25.38 0.57 -30.88
C ARG A 274 26.81 0.49 -30.40
N HIS A 275 27.25 -0.71 -30.02
CA HIS A 275 28.65 -0.95 -29.74
C HIS A 275 29.42 -0.57 -31.00
N ALA A 276 29.90 0.67 -31.05
CA ALA A 276 31.00 1.05 -31.91
C ALA A 276 32.13 0.11 -31.48
N GLY A 277 32.50 -0.79 -32.40
CA GLY A 277 33.45 -1.85 -32.13
C GLY A 277 34.67 -1.30 -31.40
N LEU A 278 34.89 -1.82 -30.19
CA LEU A 278 36.17 -1.66 -29.52
C LEU A 278 37.25 -2.16 -30.48
N PRO A 279 38.25 -1.34 -30.86
CA PRO A 279 39.38 -1.84 -31.63
C PRO A 279 40.09 -2.90 -30.79
N SER A 280 40.42 -4.03 -31.44
CA SER A 280 41.15 -5.12 -30.81
C SER A 280 42.44 -4.61 -30.15
N PRO A 281 42.80 -5.07 -28.95
CA PRO A 281 44.02 -4.61 -28.28
C PRO A 281 45.23 -5.01 -29.10
N GLY A 282 45.93 -4.00 -29.63
CA GLY A 282 47.21 -4.17 -30.30
C GLY A 282 48.28 -4.67 -29.32
N HIS A 283 49.12 -5.55 -29.82
CA HIS A 283 50.29 -6.09 -29.12
C HIS A 283 51.15 -4.96 -28.53
N LEU A 284 51.23 -4.90 -27.20
CA LEU A 284 52.27 -4.15 -26.49
C LEU A 284 53.46 -5.08 -26.25
N SER A 285 54.59 -4.76 -26.88
CA SER A 285 55.89 -5.37 -26.57
C SER A 285 56.36 -4.99 -25.16
N PRO A 286 57.12 -5.86 -24.47
CA PRO A 286 57.53 -5.59 -23.09
C PRO A 286 58.65 -4.54 -23.02
N PRO A 287 58.71 -3.70 -21.96
CA PRO A 287 59.80 -2.76 -21.76
C PRO A 287 61.04 -3.44 -21.16
N ARG A 288 62.21 -2.93 -21.53
CA ARG A 288 63.54 -3.35 -21.03
C ARG A 288 63.77 -2.87 -19.58
N PRO A 289 64.64 -3.56 -18.81
CA PRO A 289 64.85 -3.26 -17.40
C PRO A 289 65.87 -2.14 -17.20
N GLY A 290 65.59 -1.25 -16.25
CA GLY A 290 66.59 -0.38 -15.62
C GLY A 290 66.09 1.02 -15.27
N ALA A 291 65.83 1.26 -13.98
CA ALA A 291 66.42 2.35 -13.19
C ALA A 291 65.59 2.65 -11.91
N ARG A 292 66.29 2.43 -10.80
CA ARG A 292 66.15 2.78 -9.37
C ARG A 292 65.09 3.81 -8.91
N HIS A 293 64.53 3.46 -7.75
CA HIS A 293 63.86 4.26 -6.70
C HIS A 293 64.50 5.62 -6.39
N PRO A 294 63.70 6.54 -5.80
CA PRO A 294 63.87 6.75 -4.37
C PRO A 294 62.57 6.66 -3.55
N ASP A 295 62.83 6.58 -2.27
CA ASP A 295 62.02 6.26 -1.12
C ASP A 295 61.39 7.54 -0.52
N THR A 296 60.12 7.51 -0.09
CA THR A 296 59.61 8.39 0.96
C THR A 296 58.44 7.70 1.67
N GLY A 297 58.77 6.99 2.74
CA GLY A 297 57.80 6.52 3.71
C GLY A 297 57.16 7.66 4.51
N ARG A 298 55.87 7.48 4.83
CA ARG A 298 55.30 8.01 6.08
C ARG A 298 54.13 7.13 6.53
N ALA A 299 54.41 6.26 7.51
CA ALA A 299 53.43 5.45 8.20
C ALA A 299 52.69 6.30 9.25
N ALA A 300 51.37 6.09 9.36
CA ALA A 300 50.52 6.66 10.40
C ALA A 300 50.63 5.85 11.71
N PRO A 301 50.53 6.48 12.90
CA PRO A 301 50.67 5.78 14.18
C PRO A 301 49.38 5.03 14.57
N PRO A 302 49.48 3.93 15.36
CA PRO A 302 48.34 3.13 15.77
C PRO A 302 47.57 3.74 16.94
N VAL A 303 46.24 3.62 16.89
CA VAL A 303 45.30 4.01 17.95
C VAL A 303 45.30 2.93 19.05
N THR A 304 45.65 3.32 20.27
CA THR A 304 45.59 2.46 21.47
C THR A 304 44.14 2.34 21.98
N ARG A 305 43.66 1.09 22.13
CA ARG A 305 42.38 0.77 22.79
C ARG A 305 42.57 0.77 24.31
N GLY A 306 41.89 1.68 25.01
CA GLY A 306 41.76 1.65 26.48
C GLY A 306 40.75 0.59 26.96
N PRO A 307 40.86 0.12 28.21
CA PRO A 307 40.05 -1.01 28.71
C PRO A 307 38.61 -0.60 29.02
N ALA A 308 37.68 -1.50 28.68
CA ALA A 308 36.24 -1.36 28.93
C ALA A 308 35.91 -1.38 30.43
N ARG A 309 35.08 -0.43 30.87
CA ARG A 309 34.47 -0.45 32.22
C ARG A 309 33.26 -1.40 32.24
N PRO A 310 33.06 -2.22 33.28
CA PRO A 310 31.92 -3.13 33.35
C PRO A 310 30.63 -2.38 33.74
N HIS A 311 29.54 -2.67 33.02
CA HIS A 311 28.19 -2.22 33.35
C HIS A 311 27.66 -2.96 34.61
N PRO A 312 26.90 -2.30 35.49
CA PRO A 312 26.27 -2.96 36.63
C PRO A 312 25.08 -3.83 36.19
N ARG A 313 24.97 -5.02 36.78
CA ARG A 313 23.86 -5.97 36.56
C ARG A 313 22.54 -5.42 37.15
N PRO A 314 21.39 -5.61 36.50
CA PRO A 314 20.09 -5.28 37.08
C PRO A 314 19.67 -6.29 38.16
N ALA A 315 19.00 -5.79 39.20
CA ALA A 315 18.49 -6.58 40.32
C ALA A 315 17.30 -7.48 39.91
N PRO A 316 17.11 -8.66 40.54
CA PRO A 316 16.00 -9.55 40.23
C PRO A 316 14.65 -9.06 40.81
N PRO A 317 13.52 -9.38 40.16
CA PRO A 317 12.19 -8.97 40.64
C PRO A 317 11.75 -9.75 41.91
N PRO A 318 10.88 -9.17 42.75
CA PRO A 318 10.40 -9.82 43.96
C PRO A 318 9.44 -10.98 43.67
N ARG A 319 9.52 -12.02 44.51
CA ARG A 319 8.70 -13.24 44.47
C ARG A 319 7.26 -12.96 44.90
N VAL A 320 6.28 -13.32 44.07
CA VAL A 320 4.86 -13.34 44.45
C VAL A 320 4.52 -14.71 45.06
N ALA A 321 3.91 -14.68 46.23
CA ALA A 321 3.54 -15.85 47.02
C ALA A 321 2.30 -16.56 46.45
N HIS A 322 2.35 -17.89 46.44
CA HIS A 322 1.23 -18.79 46.16
C HIS A 322 0.16 -18.71 47.27
N LEU A 323 -1.11 -18.63 46.86
CA LEU A 323 -2.25 -18.99 47.71
C LEU A 323 -3.10 -20.03 46.97
N THR A 324 -3.28 -21.15 47.65
CA THR A 324 -3.96 -22.37 47.19
C THR A 324 -5.41 -22.45 47.70
N ARG A 325 -6.35 -22.72 46.75
CA ARG A 325 -7.53 -23.64 46.80
C ARG A 325 -8.65 -23.39 47.84
N PRO A 326 -9.84 -24.07 47.80
CA PRO A 326 -10.36 -25.18 46.93
C PRO A 326 -11.73 -24.82 46.27
N GLY A 327 -12.51 -25.60 45.50
CA GLY A 327 -12.60 -26.99 45.07
C GLY A 327 -14.02 -27.20 44.48
N GLY A 328 -14.25 -28.13 43.53
CA GLY A 328 -15.61 -28.42 43.04
C GLY A 328 -15.71 -29.16 41.69
N SER A 329 -15.58 -30.49 41.75
CA SER A 329 -16.07 -31.54 40.81
C SER A 329 -17.51 -31.30 40.29
N ARG A 330 -18.01 -31.76 39.12
CA ARG A 330 -17.77 -32.94 38.25
C ARG A 330 -18.54 -32.78 36.88
N PRO A 331 -18.38 -33.70 35.89
CA PRO A 331 -18.55 -33.49 34.44
C PRO A 331 -19.82 -34.15 33.83
N PHE A 332 -20.06 -33.95 32.51
CA PHE A 332 -20.55 -34.92 31.47
C PHE A 332 -21.07 -34.18 30.19
N PRO A 333 -21.32 -34.83 29.02
CA PRO A 333 -20.45 -35.65 28.16
C PRO A 333 -20.21 -35.04 26.75
N SER A 334 -19.28 -35.67 26.05
CA SER A 334 -19.04 -35.63 24.61
C SER A 334 -20.22 -36.13 23.76
N ARG A 335 -20.36 -35.57 22.55
CA ARG A 335 -20.94 -36.24 21.39
C ARG A 335 -20.13 -35.93 20.14
N ASP A 336 -19.50 -36.97 19.62
CA ASP A 336 -19.00 -37.08 18.26
C ASP A 336 -20.15 -36.94 17.26
N ALA A 337 -19.91 -36.21 16.18
CA ALA A 337 -20.53 -36.46 14.89
C ALA A 337 -19.54 -36.07 13.79
N ALA A 338 -18.85 -37.09 13.28
CA ALA A 338 -18.10 -37.03 12.05
C ALA A 338 -19.02 -36.65 10.88
N ARG A 339 -18.60 -35.67 10.08
CA ARG A 339 -18.94 -35.61 8.64
C ARG A 339 -17.69 -35.28 7.85
N THR A 340 -17.27 -36.29 7.10
CA THR A 340 -16.30 -36.26 6.03
C THR A 340 -16.92 -35.60 4.79
N GLY A 341 -16.15 -34.73 4.13
CA GLY A 341 -16.44 -34.13 2.83
C GLY A 341 -15.16 -33.49 2.28
N PRO A 342 -14.83 -33.65 0.98
CA PRO A 342 -13.47 -33.46 0.48
C PRO A 342 -13.13 -31.98 0.27
N SER A 343 -12.00 -31.55 0.84
CA SER A 343 -11.38 -30.27 0.55
C SER A 343 -10.53 -30.37 -0.73
N HIS A 344 -11.07 -29.85 -1.84
CA HIS A 344 -10.24 -29.45 -2.97
C HIS A 344 -9.82 -28.00 -2.77
N GLY A 345 -8.64 -27.80 -2.17
CA GLY A 345 -7.97 -26.51 -2.17
C GLY A 345 -7.22 -26.31 -3.49
N PRO A 346 -7.39 -25.17 -4.19
CA PRO A 346 -6.49 -24.82 -5.28
C PRO A 346 -5.14 -24.42 -4.67
N GLY A 347 -4.07 -25.09 -5.10
CA GLY A 347 -2.70 -24.76 -4.69
C GLY A 347 -2.29 -23.35 -5.13
N PRO A 348 -1.25 -22.77 -4.51
CA PRO A 348 -0.84 -21.41 -4.79
C PRO A 348 -0.29 -21.31 -6.23
N GLY A 349 -1.01 -20.59 -7.07
CA GLY A 349 -0.52 -20.13 -8.37
C GLY A 349 0.72 -19.27 -8.14
N ARG A 350 1.78 -19.52 -8.93
CA ARG A 350 3.00 -18.73 -8.92
C ARG A 350 2.66 -17.27 -9.23
N PRO A 351 3.17 -16.26 -8.49
CA PRO A 351 2.96 -14.87 -8.86
C PRO A 351 3.67 -14.60 -10.19
N CYS A 352 2.90 -14.16 -11.20
CA CYS A 352 3.42 -13.58 -12.43
C CYS A 352 4.17 -12.30 -12.05
N ARG A 353 5.49 -12.41 -11.90
CA ARG A 353 6.38 -11.27 -11.73
C ARG A 353 6.29 -10.44 -13.01
N TRP A 354 5.68 -9.25 -12.93
CA TRP A 354 5.74 -8.26 -14.00
C TRP A 354 7.22 -7.92 -14.23
N LYS A 355 7.76 -8.42 -15.34
CA LYS A 355 9.01 -7.98 -15.93
C LYS A 355 8.65 -7.48 -17.31
N PRO A 356 9.03 -6.24 -17.69
CA PRO A 356 8.96 -5.86 -19.10
C PRO A 356 9.99 -6.70 -19.85
N GLU A 357 9.56 -7.78 -20.50
CA GLU A 357 10.43 -8.53 -21.40
C GLU A 357 10.56 -7.77 -22.72
N CYS A 358 11.77 -7.31 -23.01
CA CYS A 358 12.18 -6.83 -24.32
C CYS A 358 12.15 -7.99 -25.33
N GLY A 359 11.07 -8.09 -26.10
CA GLY A 359 10.93 -9.04 -27.21
C GLY A 359 11.86 -8.72 -28.38
N GLY A 360 13.12 -9.15 -28.31
CA GLY A 360 14.06 -9.16 -29.42
C GLY A 360 13.79 -10.32 -30.39
N GLY A 361 12.82 -10.16 -31.28
CA GLY A 361 12.54 -11.13 -32.35
C GLY A 361 13.67 -11.17 -33.39
N ARG A 362 14.55 -12.18 -33.30
CA ARG A 362 15.49 -12.52 -34.38
C ARG A 362 14.73 -13.25 -35.50
N ALA A 363 14.47 -12.54 -36.60
CA ALA A 363 14.04 -13.15 -37.85
C ALA A 363 15.14 -14.09 -38.40
N ARG A 364 14.87 -15.40 -38.43
CA ARG A 364 15.65 -16.36 -39.22
C ARG A 364 15.20 -16.28 -40.68
N GLY A 365 16.04 -15.73 -41.54
CA GLY A 365 15.85 -15.80 -42.99
C GLY A 365 16.10 -17.22 -43.51
N SER A 366 15.06 -17.84 -44.07
CA SER A 366 15.18 -19.05 -44.86
C SER A 366 15.33 -18.69 -46.34
N ARG A 367 16.43 -19.15 -46.94
CA ARG A 367 16.71 -19.07 -48.37
C ARG A 367 15.76 -20.02 -49.12
N GLY A 368 14.98 -19.50 -50.06
CA GLY A 368 14.23 -20.28 -51.03
C GLY A 368 14.43 -19.74 -52.44
N ARG A 369 15.42 -20.25 -53.16
CA ARG A 369 15.52 -20.11 -54.62
C ARG A 369 14.51 -21.06 -55.25
N ARG A 370 13.66 -20.56 -56.15
CA ARG A 370 13.13 -21.33 -57.30
C ARG A 370 12.71 -20.36 -58.40
N ASN A 371 13.49 -20.38 -59.49
CA ASN A 371 13.06 -19.98 -60.82
C ASN A 371 11.83 -20.79 -61.23
N LEU A 372 10.85 -20.18 -61.91
CA LEU A 372 10.12 -20.80 -63.01
C LEU A 372 9.36 -19.71 -63.80
N ARG A 373 9.25 -19.99 -65.10
CA ARG A 373 8.98 -19.08 -66.22
C ARG A 373 7.53 -18.58 -66.30
N ALA A 374 7.38 -17.40 -66.89
CA ALA A 374 6.14 -16.90 -67.46
C ALA A 374 5.77 -17.64 -68.76
N PRO A 375 4.48 -17.60 -69.14
CA PRO A 375 4.11 -17.36 -70.54
C PRO A 375 3.20 -16.12 -70.71
N ARG A 376 3.32 -15.57 -71.90
CA ARG A 376 2.68 -14.38 -72.48
C ARG A 376 1.21 -14.59 -72.87
N GLU A 377 0.51 -13.45 -72.94
CA GLU A 377 -0.57 -13.08 -73.89
C GLU A 377 -1.91 -13.87 -73.77
N THR A 378 -3.12 -13.32 -73.91
CA THR A 378 -3.66 -12.17 -74.66
C THR A 378 -4.90 -11.60 -73.95
N ARG A 379 -5.15 -10.30 -74.14
CA ARG A 379 -6.46 -9.63 -73.96
C ARG A 379 -7.23 -9.65 -75.29
N PRO A 380 -8.55 -9.47 -75.25
CA PRO A 380 -9.13 -8.26 -75.84
C PRO A 380 -9.56 -7.22 -74.81
#